data_AF-A0A091NZE4-F1
#
_entry.id   AF-A0A091NZE4-F1
#
_cell.length_a   1.000
_cell.length_b   1.000
_cell.length_c   1.000
_cell.angle_alpha   90.00
_cell.angle_beta   90.00
_cell.angle_gamma   90.00
#
_symmetry.space_group_name_H-M   'P 1'
#
loop_
_entity.id
_entity.type
_entity.pdbx_description
1 polymer ?
#
loop_
_entity_poly.entity_id
_entity_poly.type
_entity_poly.pdbx_seq_one_letter_code
_entity_poly.pdbx_strand_id
1 'polypeptide(L)' 'GKVRLDIRKRFFTERVVSHWNRLPREVVTAPSLSEFNEDLDNAFSHMV' A
#
# COMPACT_ATOMS: atom_id res chain seq x y z
N GLY A 1 -14.44 -2.90 23.07
CA GLY A 1 -15.59 -2.04 22.71
C GLY A 1 -15.66 -1.89 21.20
N LYS A 2 -16.78 -2.29 20.59
CA LYS A 2 -17.03 -2.31 19.13
C LYS A 2 -16.64 -0.99 18.43
N VAL A 3 -16.96 0.13 19.07
CA VAL A 3 -16.66 1.50 18.58
C VAL A 3 -15.17 1.73 18.28
N ARG A 4 -14.26 1.27 19.16
CA ARG A 4 -12.81 1.44 18.94
C ARG A 4 -12.30 0.60 17.77
N LEU A 5 -12.93 -0.55 17.52
CA LEU A 5 -12.58 -1.44 16.42
C LEU A 5 -13.03 -0.82 15.08
N ASP A 6 -14.25 -0.29 15.02
CA ASP A 6 -14.81 0.28 13.80
C ASP A 6 -14.05 1.56 13.37
N ILE A 7 -13.60 2.37 14.32
CA ILE A 7 -12.73 3.53 14.05
C ILE A 7 -11.39 3.09 13.45
N ARG A 8 -10.74 2.07 14.03
CA ARG A 8 -9.46 1.55 13.51
C ARG A 8 -9.59 0.99 12.10
N LYS A 9 -10.69 0.28 11.82
CA LYS A 9 -10.96 -0.26 10.48
C LYS A 9 -11.09 0.86 9.45
N ARG A 10 -11.90 1.89 9.72
CA ARG A 10 -12.03 3.07 8.84
C ARG A 10 -10.69 3.76 8.60
N PHE A 11 -9.96 4.08 9.66
CA PHE A 11 -8.65 4.72 9.56
C PHE A 11 -7.63 3.90 8.77
N PHE A 12 -7.66 2.57 8.94
CA PHE A 12 -6.76 1.68 8.21
C PHE A 12 -7.06 1.70 6.71
N THR A 13 -8.34 1.61 6.32
CA THR A 13 -8.74 1.70 4.91
C THR A 13 -8.36 3.05 4.30
N GLU A 14 -8.63 4.17 4.99
CA GLU A 14 -8.28 5.50 4.50
C GLU A 14 -6.76 5.66 4.33
N ARG A 15 -5.97 5.16 5.29
CA ARG A 15 -4.51 5.15 5.18
C ARG A 15 -4.04 4.32 3.99
N VAL A 16 -4.51 3.08 3.85
CA VAL A 16 -4.07 2.20 2.76
C VAL A 16 -4.41 2.82 1.40
N VAL A 17 -5.63 3.34 1.22
CA VAL A 17 -6.05 4.00 -0.03
C VAL A 17 -5.20 5.25 -0.32
N SER A 18 -4.89 6.06 0.70
CA SER A 18 -4.02 7.22 0.54
C SER A 18 -2.60 6.85 0.10
N HIS A 19 -2.06 5.74 0.59
CA HIS A 19 -0.71 5.27 0.23
C HIS A 19 -0.68 4.61 -1.14
N TRP A 20 -1.77 3.96 -1.56
CA TRP A 20 -1.90 3.38 -2.90
C TRP A 20 -1.72 4.42 -4.02
N ASN A 21 -2.20 5.65 -3.82
CA ASN A 21 -2.02 6.74 -4.78
C ASN A 21 -0.59 7.31 -4.82
N ARG A 22 0.27 6.91 -3.87
CA ARG A 22 1.68 7.32 -3.79
C ARG A 22 2.63 6.26 -4.38
N LEU A 23 2.11 5.08 -4.72
CA LEU A 23 2.91 4.05 -5.37
C LEU A 23 3.18 4.45 -6.83
N PRO A 24 4.40 4.20 -7.34
CA PRO A 24 4.70 4.37 -8.75
C PRO A 24 3.75 3.54 -9.62
N ARG A 25 3.45 4.04 -10.82
CA ARG A 25 2.51 3.37 -11.72
C ARG A 25 3.04 2.01 -12.15
N GLU A 26 4.36 1.88 -12.31
CA GLU A 26 5.03 0.63 -12.68
C GLU A 26 4.68 -0.49 -11.70
N VAL A 27 4.84 -0.22 -10.40
CA VAL A 27 4.49 -1.12 -9.29
C VAL A 27 3.02 -1.53 -9.38
N VAL A 28 2.11 -0.58 -9.60
CA VAL A 28 0.65 -0.84 -9.65
C VAL A 28 0.24 -1.65 -10.89
N THR A 29 1.00 -1.57 -11.98
CA THR A 29 0.69 -2.24 -13.25
C THR A 29 1.35 -3.60 -13.42
N ALA A 30 2.08 -4.09 -12.40
CA ALA A 30 2.75 -5.38 -12.46
C ALA A 30 1.78 -6.53 -12.79
N PRO A 31 2.12 -7.41 -13.76
CA PRO A 31 1.24 -8.48 -14.22
C PRO A 31 1.19 -9.67 -13.26
N SER A 32 2.14 -9.78 -12.32
CA SER A 32 2.21 -10.84 -11.32
C SER A 32 2.51 -10.29 -9.93
N LEU A 33 2.15 -11.06 -8.88
CA LEU A 33 2.46 -10.68 -7.50
C LEU A 33 3.96 -10.67 -7.22
N SER A 34 4.74 -11.50 -7.93
CA SER A 34 6.19 -11.54 -7.77
C SER A 34 6.84 -10.26 -8.29
N GLU A 35 6.44 -9.82 -9.49
CA GLU A 35 6.89 -8.57 -10.08
C GLU A 35 6.42 -7.36 -9.25
N PHE A 36 5.18 -7.39 -8.75
CA PHE A 36 4.68 -6.36 -7.84
C PHE A 36 5.59 -6.19 -6.61
N ASN A 37 5.99 -7.29 -5.97
CA ASN A 37 6.84 -7.22 -4.78
C ASN A 37 8.26 -6.75 -5.11
N GLU A 38 8.84 -7.17 -6.24
CA GLU A 38 10.16 -6.71 -6.68
C GLU A 38 10.16 -5.21 -6.99
N ASP A 39 9.16 -4.72 -7.72
CA ASP A 39 9.01 -3.30 -8.03
C ASP A 39 8.74 -2.47 -6.78
N LEU A 40 7.95 -3.00 -5.84
CA LEU A 40 7.70 -2.37 -4.54
C LEU A 40 9.00 -2.26 -3.73
N ASP A 41 9.75 -3.36 -3.60
CA ASP A 41 11.03 -3.37 -2.87
C ASP A 41 12.05 -2.42 -3.50
N ASN A 42 12.13 -2.34 -4.83
CA ASN A 42 12.96 -1.38 -5.54
C ASN A 42 12.53 0.08 -5.26
N ALA A 43 11.23 0.37 -5.30
CA ALA A 43 10.69 1.70 -5.03
C ALA A 43 10.92 2.16 -3.58
N PHE A 44 10.91 1.24 -2.63
CA PHE A 44 11.16 1.52 -1.21
C PHE A 44 12.65 1.42 -0.82
N SER A 45 13.49 0.71 -1.58
CA SER A 45 14.93 0.59 -1.36
C SER A 45 15.66 1.92 -1.53
N HIS A 46 15.15 2.81 -2.40
CA HIS A 46 15.66 4.18 -2.56
C HIS A 46 15.31 5.12 -1.39
N MET A 47 14.51 4.68 -0.41
CA MET A 47 14.07 5.47 0.74
C MET A 47 14.90 5.18 2.01
N VAL A 48 16.08 4.56 1.86
CA VAL A 48 17.09 4.30 2.91
C VAL A 48 18.29 5.24 2.74
#